data_AF-A0A1Q2U4H5-F1
#
_entry.id   AF-A0A1Q2U4H5-F1
#
_cell.length_a   1.000
_cell.length_b   1.000
_cell.length_c   1.000
_cell.angle_alpha   90.00
_cell.angle_beta   90.00
_cell.angle_gamma   90.00
#
_symmetry.space_group_name_H-M   'P 1'
#
loop_
_entity.id
_entity.type
_entity.pdbx_description
1 polymer ?
#
loop_
_entity_poly.entity_id
_entity_poly.type
_entity_poly.pdbx_seq_one_letter_code
_entity_poly.pdbx_strand_id
1 'polypeptide(L)'
;VEVYEKPKVEPKLVFSEAVEEEIETIAAYLQKHKYKAKNSYRNIAINLLKENKKTYEKLHDEPIWTELQPILIEAAKHIELHHDTDDIKEAFAEEYASFNRGIVAEVVKVKKPLKEEKTLTEKIDSILIHPLYGIPIFLFLMWGLFQLTFVLGAVPMDWIDAFFGWLGDAVGATISNDDIRSLVVDGLISGVGAVILFTPNIIILFIGIALLESTGYMSRVAFLLDGFFHKFGLHGQSFIPLVTGFGCSIPAYMSARILKNDRDRLLTLFIISFMSCGARLPVYVLFAGAFFSESIAGNVLFAIYITG
;
A
#
# COMPACT_ATOMS: atom_id res chain seq x y z
N VAL A 1 27.62 -34.50 -18.58
CA VAL A 1 28.01 -33.32 -17.79
C VAL A 1 28.95 -33.79 -16.69
N GLU A 2 30.25 -33.70 -16.92
CA GLU A 2 31.35 -34.19 -16.06
C GLU A 2 31.55 -33.31 -14.81
N VAL A 3 30.46 -32.91 -14.13
CA VAL A 3 30.56 -32.08 -12.91
C VAL A 3 31.00 -32.91 -11.70
N TYR A 4 30.87 -34.23 -11.76
CA TYR A 4 31.19 -35.13 -10.65
C TYR A 4 32.71 -35.32 -10.44
N GLU A 5 33.52 -35.11 -11.47
CA GLU A 5 34.98 -35.36 -11.43
C GLU A 5 35.81 -34.13 -11.07
N LYS A 6 35.22 -32.92 -11.06
CA LYS A 6 35.94 -31.71 -10.67
C LYS A 6 36.08 -31.63 -9.15
N PRO A 7 37.27 -31.25 -8.63
CA PRO A 7 37.44 -31.02 -7.20
C PRO A 7 36.43 -29.98 -6.72
N LYS A 8 35.85 -30.20 -5.54
CA LYS A 8 34.92 -29.25 -4.93
C LYS A 8 35.62 -27.90 -4.80
N VAL A 9 35.15 -26.91 -5.56
CA VAL A 9 35.65 -25.54 -5.49
C VAL A 9 34.96 -24.86 -4.31
N GLU A 10 35.70 -24.06 -3.55
CA GLU A 10 35.12 -23.24 -2.48
C GLU A 10 34.09 -22.25 -3.08
N PRO A 11 32.93 -22.10 -2.44
CA PRO A 11 31.90 -21.19 -2.93
C PRO A 11 32.41 -19.76 -2.85
N LYS A 12 32.39 -19.05 -3.98
CA LYS A 12 32.81 -17.64 -4.09
C LYS A 12 31.85 -16.63 -3.42
N LEU A 13 30.72 -17.11 -2.90
CA LEU A 13 29.72 -16.27 -2.26
C LEU A 13 30.01 -16.19 -0.76
N VAL A 14 30.44 -15.01 -0.34
CA VAL A 14 30.79 -14.63 1.02
C VAL A 14 29.81 -13.55 1.46
N PHE A 15 29.15 -13.78 2.59
CA PHE A 15 28.23 -12.86 3.24
C PHE A 15 28.99 -11.91 4.19
N SER A 16 28.28 -11.00 4.86
CA SER A 16 28.84 -10.23 5.98
C SER A 16 29.43 -11.13 7.08
N GLU A 17 30.37 -10.58 7.85
CA GLU A 17 31.04 -11.32 8.95
C GLU A 17 30.03 -11.91 9.94
N ALA A 18 28.99 -11.15 10.31
CA ALA A 18 27.94 -11.62 11.21
C ALA A 18 27.21 -12.86 10.67
N VAL A 19 26.87 -12.88 9.39
CA VAL A 19 26.19 -14.03 8.76
C VAL A 19 27.15 -15.21 8.58
N GLU A 20 28.42 -14.96 8.27
CA GLU A 20 29.44 -16.00 8.14
C GLU A 20 29.75 -16.70 9.45
N GLU A 21 29.89 -15.95 10.55
CA GLU A 21 30.13 -16.50 11.90
C GLU A 21 29.03 -17.51 12.31
N GLU A 22 27.77 -17.17 12.05
CA GLU A 22 26.65 -18.07 12.35
C GLU A 22 26.62 -19.30 11.43
N ILE A 23 26.91 -19.11 10.14
CA ILE A 23 27.02 -20.21 9.19
C ILE A 23 28.13 -21.18 9.60
N GLU A 24 29.28 -20.67 10.04
CA GLU A 24 30.40 -21.48 10.54
C GLU A 24 30.03 -22.21 11.81
N THR A 25 29.35 -21.55 12.75
CA THR A 25 28.88 -22.16 14.01
C THR A 25 27.96 -23.34 13.74
N ILE A 26 26.96 -23.16 12.87
CA ILE A 26 26.03 -24.23 12.48
C ILE A 26 26.75 -25.34 11.70
N ALA A 27 27.65 -24.98 10.79
CA ALA A 27 28.41 -25.97 10.01
C ALA A 27 29.35 -26.80 10.87
N ALA A 28 30.04 -26.18 11.84
CA ALA A 28 30.89 -26.85 12.81
C ALA A 28 30.10 -27.81 13.70
N TYR A 29 28.89 -27.41 14.12
CA TYR A 29 27.97 -28.28 14.84
C TYR A 29 27.58 -29.52 14.02
N LEU A 30 27.15 -29.32 12.76
CA LEU A 30 26.82 -30.43 11.86
C LEU A 30 28.01 -31.38 11.61
N GLN A 31 29.22 -30.84 11.53
CA GLN A 31 30.45 -31.61 11.35
C GLN A 31 30.80 -32.42 12.61
N LYS A 32 30.66 -31.83 13.81
CA LYS A 32 30.91 -32.50 15.10
C LYS A 32 30.01 -33.72 15.29
N HIS A 33 28.74 -33.62 14.88
CA HIS A 33 27.77 -34.70 14.95
C HIS A 33 27.80 -35.66 13.74
N LYS A 34 28.76 -35.49 12.82
CA LYS A 34 28.99 -36.34 11.63
C LYS A 34 27.72 -36.57 10.80
N TYR A 35 26.90 -35.53 10.64
CA TYR A 35 25.66 -35.63 9.87
C TYR A 35 25.95 -36.05 8.41
N LYS A 36 25.31 -37.12 7.93
CA LYS A 36 25.53 -37.59 6.55
C LYS A 36 24.71 -36.76 5.55
N ALA A 37 25.29 -35.65 5.12
CA ALA A 37 24.69 -34.77 4.14
C ALA A 37 25.05 -35.15 2.69
N LYS A 38 24.07 -35.02 1.76
CA LYS A 38 24.32 -35.01 0.31
C LYS A 38 24.97 -33.70 -0.17
N ASN A 39 24.70 -32.60 0.55
CA ASN A 39 25.19 -31.25 0.25
C ASN A 39 26.32 -30.84 1.22
N SER A 40 27.00 -29.72 0.95
CA SER A 40 27.94 -29.16 1.92
C SER A 40 27.24 -28.67 3.19
N TYR A 41 27.91 -28.78 4.35
CA TYR A 41 27.37 -28.31 5.63
C TYR A 41 27.02 -26.82 5.61
N ARG A 42 27.84 -26.01 4.94
CA ARG A 42 27.57 -24.59 4.66
C ARG A 42 26.22 -24.37 3.99
N ASN A 43 25.90 -25.14 2.94
CA ASN A 43 24.62 -24.98 2.23
C ASN A 43 23.44 -25.45 3.09
N ILE A 44 23.64 -26.41 4.00
CA ILE A 44 22.60 -26.81 4.96
C ILE A 44 22.37 -25.69 5.97
N ALA A 45 23.42 -25.10 6.53
CA ALA A 45 23.34 -23.96 7.45
C ALA A 45 22.57 -22.78 6.82
N ILE A 46 22.93 -22.38 5.60
CA ILE A 46 22.21 -21.32 4.87
C ILE A 46 20.74 -21.68 4.67
N ASN A 47 20.42 -22.92 4.29
CA ASN A 47 19.04 -23.34 4.09
C ASN A 47 18.23 -23.40 5.39
N LEU A 48 18.88 -23.70 6.53
CA LEU A 48 18.24 -23.67 7.84
C LEU A 48 17.93 -22.25 8.29
N LEU A 49 18.90 -21.32 8.16
CA LEU A 49 18.72 -19.91 8.48
C LEU A 49 17.65 -19.25 7.60
N LYS A 50 17.54 -19.66 6.32
CA LYS A 50 16.49 -19.19 5.40
C LYS A 50 15.14 -19.89 5.57
N GLU A 51 14.97 -20.72 6.61
CA GLU A 51 13.74 -21.47 6.89
C GLU A 51 13.26 -22.34 5.71
N ASN A 52 14.19 -22.98 4.99
CA ASN A 52 13.80 -23.80 3.85
C ASN A 52 13.02 -25.04 4.31
N LYS A 53 11.73 -25.10 3.95
CA LYS A 53 10.79 -26.16 4.30
C LYS A 53 11.35 -27.58 4.12
N LYS A 54 11.99 -27.88 2.99
CA LYS A 54 12.50 -29.24 2.70
C LYS A 54 13.70 -29.64 3.56
N THR A 55 14.51 -28.67 3.96
CA THR A 55 15.69 -28.91 4.80
C THR A 55 15.26 -29.03 6.26
N TYR A 56 14.32 -28.19 6.69
CA TYR A 56 13.73 -28.21 8.02
C TYR A 56 13.03 -29.54 8.29
N GLU A 57 12.13 -29.99 7.40
CA GLU A 57 11.41 -31.28 7.55
C GLU A 57 12.37 -32.46 7.73
N LYS A 58 13.47 -32.51 6.95
CA LYS A 58 14.45 -33.61 7.04
C LYS A 58 15.27 -33.62 8.31
N LEU A 59 15.57 -32.45 8.86
CA LEU A 59 16.39 -32.33 10.05
C LEU A 59 15.55 -32.42 11.33
N HIS A 60 14.26 -32.08 11.25
CA HIS A 60 13.31 -32.21 12.35
C HIS A 60 13.11 -33.66 12.80
N ASP A 61 13.14 -34.60 11.85
CA ASP A 61 13.02 -36.03 12.13
C ASP A 61 14.30 -36.65 12.76
N GLU A 62 15.39 -35.88 12.83
CA GLU A 62 16.68 -36.35 13.34
C GLU A 62 16.89 -35.90 14.80
N PRO A 63 17.51 -36.74 15.66
CA PRO A 63 17.71 -36.43 17.08
C PRO A 63 18.62 -35.22 17.35
N ILE A 64 19.38 -34.78 16.34
CA ILE A 64 20.20 -33.56 16.40
C ILE A 64 19.36 -32.27 16.42
N TRP A 65 18.08 -32.34 16.06
CA TRP A 65 17.20 -31.16 15.99
C TRP A 65 17.05 -30.44 17.33
N THR A 66 16.91 -31.20 18.41
CA THR A 66 16.63 -30.66 19.76
C THR A 66 17.72 -29.71 20.25
N GLU A 67 18.97 -30.00 19.92
CA GLU A 67 20.12 -29.17 20.27
C GLU A 67 20.42 -28.09 19.22
N LEU A 68 20.07 -28.35 17.95
CA LEU A 68 20.28 -27.41 16.86
C LEU A 68 19.26 -26.25 16.87
N GLN A 69 18.03 -26.52 17.28
CA GLN A 69 16.96 -25.53 17.32
C GLN A 69 17.30 -24.25 18.11
N PRO A 70 17.81 -24.31 19.36
CA PRO A 70 18.18 -23.10 20.09
C PRO A 70 19.32 -22.33 19.40
N ILE A 71 20.30 -23.03 18.81
CA ILE A 71 21.41 -22.41 18.07
C ILE A 71 20.88 -21.65 16.84
N LEU A 72 19.92 -22.22 16.11
CA LEU A 72 19.29 -21.56 14.96
C LEU A 72 18.52 -20.30 15.36
N ILE A 73 17.83 -20.31 16.51
CA ILE A 73 17.08 -19.15 17.01
C ILE A 73 18.04 -18.04 17.42
N GLU A 74 19.13 -18.36 18.11
CA GLU A 74 20.15 -17.40 18.51
C GLU A 74 20.86 -16.79 17.30
N ALA A 75 21.25 -17.63 16.34
CA ALA A 75 21.84 -17.21 15.08
C ALA A 75 20.92 -16.29 14.27
N ALA A 76 19.62 -16.63 14.15
CA ALA A 76 18.65 -15.80 13.44
C ALA A 76 18.53 -14.41 14.09
N LYS A 77 18.42 -14.37 15.42
CA LYS A 77 18.32 -13.12 16.18
C LYS A 77 19.58 -12.26 16.06
N HIS A 78 20.76 -12.87 16.03
CA HIS A 78 22.02 -12.15 15.86
C HIS A 78 22.09 -11.48 14.47
N ILE A 79 21.66 -12.17 13.42
CA ILE A 79 21.59 -11.65 12.06
C ILE A 79 20.55 -10.51 11.96
N GLU A 80 19.36 -10.69 12.54
CA GLU A 80 18.31 -9.66 12.59
C GLU A 80 18.79 -8.36 13.25
N LEU A 81 19.51 -8.47 14.38
CA LEU A 81 20.10 -7.32 15.07
C LEU A 81 21.16 -6.59 14.23
N HIS A 82 21.90 -7.30 13.39
CA HIS A 82 22.94 -6.70 12.55
C HIS A 82 22.36 -5.93 11.35
N HIS A 83 21.23 -6.41 10.81
CA HIS A 83 20.57 -5.85 9.64
C HIS A 83 19.44 -4.84 9.99
N ASP A 84 19.16 -4.59 11.26
CA ASP A 84 18.06 -3.70 11.73
C ASP A 84 16.71 -4.07 11.11
N THR A 85 16.47 -5.38 10.91
CA THR A 85 15.22 -5.95 10.37
C THR A 85 14.71 -7.07 11.27
N ASP A 86 13.39 -7.20 11.36
CA ASP A 86 12.70 -8.28 12.10
C ASP A 86 12.47 -9.54 11.23
N ASP A 87 12.91 -9.55 9.96
CA ASP A 87 12.74 -10.69 9.05
C ASP A 87 14.09 -11.19 8.50
N ILE A 88 14.49 -12.39 8.93
CA ILE A 88 15.68 -13.10 8.44
C ILE A 88 15.73 -13.20 6.90
N LYS A 89 14.59 -13.32 6.22
CA LYS A 89 14.54 -13.40 4.75
C LYS A 89 14.92 -12.08 4.09
N GLU A 90 14.56 -10.97 4.72
CA GLU A 90 14.94 -9.63 4.29
C GLU A 90 16.45 -9.42 4.47
N ALA A 91 17.00 -9.78 5.63
CA ALA A 91 18.45 -9.74 5.89
C ALA A 91 19.24 -10.51 4.83
N PHE A 92 18.85 -11.76 4.52
CA PHE A 92 19.49 -12.51 3.45
C PHE A 92 19.30 -11.86 2.07
N ALA A 93 18.15 -11.24 1.77
CA ALA A 93 17.92 -10.58 0.50
C ALA A 93 18.86 -9.37 0.32
N GLU A 94 19.11 -8.60 1.38
CA GLU A 94 20.08 -7.50 1.39
C GLU A 94 21.51 -7.98 1.13
N GLU A 95 21.91 -9.08 1.76
CA GLU A 95 23.20 -9.73 1.55
C GLU A 95 23.41 -10.13 0.07
N TYR A 96 22.42 -10.81 -0.53
CA TYR A 96 22.48 -11.16 -1.95
C TYR A 96 22.48 -9.91 -2.84
N ALA A 97 21.73 -8.87 -2.49
CA ALA A 97 21.72 -7.62 -3.23
C ALA A 97 23.10 -6.94 -3.19
N SER A 98 23.74 -6.92 -2.03
CA SER A 98 25.08 -6.35 -1.83
C SER A 98 26.14 -7.11 -2.62
N PHE A 99 26.12 -8.45 -2.58
CA PHE A 99 27.01 -9.29 -3.38
C PHE A 99 26.81 -9.06 -4.89
N ASN A 100 25.55 -9.01 -5.34
CA ASN A 100 25.22 -8.75 -6.74
C ASN A 100 25.68 -7.35 -7.19
N ARG A 101 25.54 -6.32 -6.35
CA ARG A 101 26.07 -4.97 -6.64
C ARG A 101 27.58 -5.00 -6.84
N GLY A 102 28.31 -5.78 -6.03
CA GLY A 102 29.76 -5.99 -6.18
C GLY A 102 30.13 -6.61 -7.53
N ILE A 103 29.45 -7.70 -7.92
CA ILE A 103 29.66 -8.34 -9.23
C ILE A 103 29.36 -7.36 -10.37
N VAL A 104 28.25 -6.62 -10.29
CA VAL A 104 27.88 -5.64 -11.32
C VAL A 104 28.95 -4.55 -11.43
N ALA A 105 29.49 -4.06 -10.31
CA ALA A 105 30.55 -3.05 -10.32
C ALA A 105 31.85 -3.57 -10.96
N GLU A 106 32.19 -4.85 -10.75
CA GLU A 106 33.40 -5.46 -11.30
C GLU A 106 33.28 -5.78 -12.81
N VAL A 107 32.12 -6.33 -13.20
CA VAL A 107 31.90 -6.84 -14.57
C VAL A 107 31.42 -5.73 -15.51
N VAL A 108 30.56 -4.83 -15.04
CA VAL A 108 29.92 -3.82 -15.89
C VAL A 108 30.75 -2.56 -15.92
N LYS A 109 31.71 -2.50 -16.85
CA LYS A 109 32.39 -1.26 -17.22
C LYS A 109 31.53 -0.47 -18.20
N VAL A 110 30.59 0.32 -17.67
CA VAL A 110 29.81 1.26 -18.49
C VAL A 110 30.75 2.38 -18.97
N LYS A 111 31.01 2.47 -20.27
CA LYS A 111 31.54 3.72 -20.85
C LYS A 111 30.54 4.81 -20.49
N LYS A 112 30.95 5.80 -19.69
CA LYS A 112 30.11 6.95 -19.33
C LYS A 112 29.34 7.39 -20.58
N PRO A 113 28.01 7.26 -20.62
CA PRO A 113 27.27 7.86 -21.71
C PRO A 113 27.61 9.36 -21.67
N LEU A 114 28.03 9.89 -22.82
CA LEU A 114 28.10 11.32 -23.04
C LEU A 114 26.79 11.90 -22.52
N LYS A 115 26.85 12.88 -21.61
CA LYS A 115 25.68 13.52 -20.97
C LYS A 115 24.52 13.61 -21.98
N GLU A 116 23.61 12.64 -21.94
CA GLU A 116 22.35 12.79 -22.64
C GLU A 116 21.66 13.92 -21.88
N GLU A 117 21.34 15.00 -22.60
CA GLU A 117 20.57 16.08 -22.01
C GLU A 117 19.30 15.45 -21.46
N LYS A 118 19.15 15.50 -20.13
CA LYS A 118 17.98 14.96 -19.45
C LYS A 118 16.75 15.36 -20.23
N THR A 119 16.04 14.36 -20.74
CA THR A 119 14.81 14.57 -21.50
C THR A 119 13.84 15.39 -20.63
N LEU A 120 12.93 16.16 -21.24
CA LEU A 120 11.96 16.96 -20.49
C LEU A 120 11.22 16.12 -19.44
N THR A 121 10.94 14.85 -19.77
CA THR A 121 10.38 13.82 -18.89
C THR A 121 11.25 13.56 -17.66
N GLU A 122 12.56 13.38 -17.80
CA GLU A 122 13.48 13.13 -16.67
C GLU A 122 13.65 14.34 -15.76
N LYS A 123 13.56 15.57 -16.30
CA LYS A 123 13.56 16.79 -15.48
C LYS A 123 12.29 16.88 -14.64
N ILE A 124 11.14 16.62 -15.25
CA ILE A 124 9.85 16.58 -14.56
C ILE A 124 9.84 15.45 -13.51
N ASP A 125 10.36 14.27 -13.83
CA ASP A 125 10.44 13.18 -12.85
C ASP A 125 11.36 13.51 -11.69
N SER A 126 12.48 14.20 -11.93
CA SER A 126 13.38 14.59 -10.84
C SER A 126 12.74 15.54 -9.83
N ILE A 127 11.78 16.37 -10.25
CA ILE A 127 11.05 17.26 -9.33
C ILE A 127 9.86 16.55 -8.67
N LEU A 128 9.18 15.65 -9.39
CA LEU A 128 8.03 14.91 -8.88
C LEU A 128 8.40 13.81 -7.88
N ILE A 129 9.59 13.22 -8.00
CA ILE A 129 10.10 12.13 -7.14
C ILE A 129 10.97 12.68 -6.00
N HIS A 130 11.14 14.00 -5.89
CA HIS A 130 11.95 14.55 -4.80
C HIS A 130 11.27 14.26 -3.45
N PRO A 131 11.94 13.64 -2.47
CA PRO A 131 11.33 13.24 -1.18
C PRO A 131 10.69 14.40 -0.42
N LEU A 132 11.20 15.62 -0.59
CA LEU A 132 10.65 16.82 0.06
C LEU A 132 9.59 17.58 -0.77
N TYR A 133 9.69 17.58 -2.09
CA TYR A 133 8.80 18.39 -2.96
C TYR A 133 7.70 17.56 -3.62
N GLY A 134 7.90 16.24 -3.78
CA GLY A 134 6.94 15.33 -4.38
C GLY A 134 5.63 15.24 -3.61
N ILE A 135 5.68 15.19 -2.28
CA ILE A 135 4.48 15.12 -1.42
C ILE A 135 3.67 16.44 -1.49
N PRO A 136 4.26 17.64 -1.33
CA PRO A 136 3.53 18.90 -1.53
C PRO A 136 2.93 19.06 -2.92
N ILE A 137 3.66 18.69 -3.98
CA ILE A 137 3.16 18.76 -5.36
C ILE A 137 1.98 17.80 -5.55
N PHE A 138 2.06 16.59 -4.98
CA PHE A 138 0.96 15.63 -5.01
C PHE A 138 -0.29 16.19 -4.33
N LEU A 139 -0.13 16.74 -3.12
CA LEU A 139 -1.23 17.36 -2.39
C LEU A 139 -1.84 18.53 -3.16
N PHE A 140 -1.01 19.34 -3.81
CA PHE A 140 -1.48 20.44 -4.67
C PHE A 140 -2.27 19.94 -5.89
N LEU A 141 -1.80 18.86 -6.54
CA LEU A 141 -2.51 18.21 -7.65
C LEU A 141 -3.86 17.62 -7.20
N MET A 142 -3.88 16.93 -6.06
CA MET A 142 -5.10 16.39 -5.46
C MET A 142 -6.09 17.52 -5.11
N TRP A 143 -5.59 18.59 -4.48
CA TRP A 143 -6.39 19.77 -4.18
C TRP A 143 -6.99 20.39 -5.45
N GLY A 144 -6.17 20.56 -6.50
CA GLY A 144 -6.62 21.07 -7.80
C GLY A 144 -7.68 20.17 -8.44
N LEU A 145 -7.52 18.85 -8.36
CA LEU A 145 -8.48 17.88 -8.86
C LEU A 145 -9.81 17.96 -8.10
N PHE A 146 -9.78 18.07 -6.77
CA PHE A 146 -11.00 18.25 -5.97
C PHE A 146 -11.69 19.58 -6.27
N GLN A 147 -10.94 20.68 -6.35
CA GLN A 147 -11.48 21.99 -6.73
C GLN A 147 -12.14 21.94 -8.11
N LEU A 148 -11.44 21.36 -9.09
CA LEU A 148 -11.98 21.20 -10.44
C LEU A 148 -13.26 20.35 -10.43
N THR A 149 -13.30 19.28 -9.63
CA THR A 149 -14.46 18.40 -9.50
C THR A 149 -15.67 19.15 -8.96
N PHE A 150 -15.51 19.95 -7.90
CA PHE A 150 -16.63 20.72 -7.33
C PHE A 150 -17.09 21.86 -8.24
N VAL A 151 -16.14 22.58 -8.88
CA VAL A 151 -16.48 23.70 -9.77
C VAL A 151 -17.17 23.21 -11.05
N LEU A 152 -16.62 22.18 -11.71
CA LEU A 152 -17.25 21.62 -12.91
C LEU A 152 -18.50 20.81 -12.58
N GLY A 153 -18.54 20.18 -11.41
CA GLY A 153 -19.67 19.37 -10.97
C GLY A 153 -20.87 20.17 -10.49
N ALA A 154 -20.69 21.43 -10.05
CA ALA A 154 -21.80 22.32 -9.73
C ALA A 154 -22.75 22.54 -10.90
N VAL A 155 -22.21 22.72 -12.13
CA VAL A 155 -23.01 22.95 -13.33
C VAL A 155 -24.03 21.84 -13.62
N PRO A 156 -23.65 20.55 -13.71
CA PRO A 156 -24.62 19.47 -13.89
C PRO A 156 -25.47 19.22 -12.64
N MET A 157 -24.98 19.52 -11.43
CA MET A 157 -25.81 19.46 -10.22
C MET A 157 -27.00 20.41 -10.30
N ASP A 158 -26.78 21.67 -10.68
CA ASP A 158 -27.85 22.66 -10.79
C ASP A 158 -28.91 22.26 -11.83
N TRP A 159 -28.49 21.63 -12.93
CA TRP A 159 -29.42 21.13 -13.95
C TRP A 159 -30.28 19.97 -13.45
N ILE A 160 -29.66 19.05 -12.70
CA ILE A 160 -30.38 17.93 -12.09
C ILE A 160 -31.34 18.44 -11.03
N ASP A 161 -30.91 19.37 -10.18
CA ASP A 161 -31.74 19.96 -9.13
C ASP A 161 -32.96 20.68 -9.73
N ALA A 162 -32.74 21.51 -10.76
CA ALA A 162 -33.83 22.16 -11.48
C ALA A 162 -34.79 21.17 -12.15
N PHE A 163 -34.29 20.08 -12.72
CA PHE A 163 -35.12 19.03 -13.32
C PHE A 163 -35.98 18.31 -12.28
N PHE A 164 -35.40 17.92 -11.14
CA PHE A 164 -36.13 17.25 -10.07
C PHE A 164 -37.10 18.19 -9.34
N GLY A 165 -36.75 19.48 -9.20
CA GLY A 165 -37.66 20.52 -8.72
C GLY A 165 -38.88 20.68 -9.63
N TRP A 166 -38.66 20.82 -10.95
CA TRP A 166 -39.74 20.88 -11.93
C TRP A 166 -40.60 19.62 -11.93
N LEU A 167 -39.99 18.44 -11.84
CA LEU A 167 -40.69 17.16 -11.77
C LEU A 167 -41.55 17.07 -10.50
N GLY A 168 -41.00 17.53 -9.36
CA GLY A 168 -41.70 17.60 -8.09
C GLY A 168 -42.93 18.51 -8.15
N ASP A 169 -42.80 19.69 -8.75
CA ASP A 169 -43.90 20.63 -8.94
C ASP A 169 -44.98 20.09 -9.88
N ALA A 170 -44.57 19.47 -11.00
CA ALA A 170 -45.48 18.90 -11.98
C ALA A 170 -46.31 17.73 -11.40
N VAL A 171 -45.66 16.84 -10.63
CA VAL A 171 -46.34 15.73 -9.95
C VAL A 171 -47.19 16.25 -8.78
N GLY A 172 -46.67 17.21 -8.01
CA GLY A 172 -47.37 17.83 -6.90
C GLY A 172 -48.66 18.53 -7.32
N ALA A 173 -48.72 19.11 -8.52
CA ALA A 173 -49.93 19.74 -9.06
C ALA A 173 -51.07 18.74 -9.37
N THR A 174 -50.77 17.45 -9.53
CA THR A 174 -51.77 16.41 -9.83
C THR A 174 -52.33 15.70 -8.59
N ILE A 175 -51.72 15.90 -7.42
CA ILE A 175 -52.10 15.21 -6.18
C ILE A 175 -52.82 16.20 -5.25
N SER A 176 -54.07 15.88 -4.92
CA SER A 176 -54.93 16.75 -4.09
C SER A 176 -54.80 16.50 -2.59
N ASN A 177 -54.17 15.39 -2.18
CA ASN A 177 -53.98 15.03 -0.77
C ASN A 177 -52.57 15.42 -0.31
N ASP A 178 -52.48 16.27 0.71
CA ASP A 178 -51.22 16.90 1.14
C ASP A 178 -50.22 15.88 1.74
N ASP A 179 -50.70 14.87 2.46
CA ASP A 179 -49.84 13.83 3.05
C ASP A 179 -49.18 12.95 1.97
N ILE A 180 -49.95 12.59 0.94
CA ILE A 180 -49.45 11.80 -0.20
C ILE A 180 -48.50 12.65 -1.06
N ARG A 181 -48.82 13.94 -1.22
CA ARG A 181 -47.98 14.87 -1.95
C ARG A 181 -46.61 15.02 -1.28
N SER A 182 -46.56 15.26 0.03
CA SER A 182 -45.29 15.37 0.75
C SER A 182 -44.48 14.08 0.69
N LEU A 183 -45.11 12.91 0.85
CA LEU A 183 -44.40 11.63 0.75
C LEU A 183 -43.79 11.39 -0.64
N VAL A 184 -44.50 11.75 -1.71
CA VAL A 184 -44.03 11.51 -3.08
C VAL A 184 -43.03 12.58 -3.54
N VAL A 185 -43.30 13.87 -3.28
CA VAL A 185 -42.47 14.97 -3.73
C VAL A 185 -41.24 15.14 -2.85
N ASP A 186 -41.42 15.29 -1.53
CA ASP A 186 -40.32 15.52 -0.58
C ASP A 186 -39.61 14.21 -0.21
N GLY A 187 -40.34 13.10 -0.15
CA GLY A 187 -39.77 11.79 0.18
C GLY A 187 -39.09 11.12 -1.01
N LEU A 188 -39.85 10.75 -2.04
CA LEU A 188 -39.35 9.96 -3.16
C LEU A 188 -38.58 10.80 -4.19
N ILE A 189 -39.18 11.87 -4.72
CA ILE A 189 -38.59 12.65 -5.82
C ILE A 189 -37.35 13.40 -5.33
N SER A 190 -37.46 14.15 -4.24
CA SER A 190 -36.33 14.87 -3.64
C SER A 190 -35.26 13.90 -3.11
N GLY A 191 -35.66 12.77 -2.49
CA GLY A 191 -34.72 11.75 -2.03
C GLY A 191 -33.89 11.13 -3.17
N VAL A 192 -34.53 10.76 -4.27
CA VAL A 192 -33.83 10.22 -5.46
C VAL A 192 -32.99 11.32 -6.14
N GLY A 193 -33.50 12.55 -6.22
CA GLY A 193 -32.76 13.71 -6.72
C GLY A 193 -31.47 13.92 -5.94
N ALA A 194 -31.53 13.90 -4.61
CA ALA A 194 -30.37 14.05 -3.73
C ALA A 194 -29.27 13.01 -3.99
N VAL A 195 -29.63 11.75 -4.26
CA VAL A 195 -28.65 10.70 -4.61
C VAL A 195 -28.04 10.95 -5.99
N ILE A 196 -28.86 11.33 -6.97
CA ILE A 196 -28.41 11.54 -8.36
C ILE A 196 -27.50 12.77 -8.46
N LEU A 197 -27.72 13.81 -7.64
CA LEU A 197 -26.86 14.99 -7.58
C LEU A 197 -25.38 14.67 -7.31
N PHE A 198 -25.06 13.58 -6.60
CA PHE A 198 -23.66 13.19 -6.37
C PHE A 198 -23.00 12.50 -7.57
N THR A 199 -23.78 11.99 -8.53
CA THR A 199 -23.25 11.19 -9.66
C THR A 199 -22.30 11.98 -10.56
N PRO A 200 -22.60 13.22 -10.99
CA PRO A 200 -21.68 13.99 -11.84
C PRO A 200 -20.32 14.23 -11.19
N ASN A 201 -20.29 14.56 -9.89
CA ASN A 201 -19.05 14.77 -9.15
C ASN A 201 -18.19 13.52 -9.14
N ILE A 202 -18.80 12.35 -8.89
CA ILE A 202 -18.08 11.06 -8.87
C ILE A 202 -17.49 10.77 -10.27
N ILE A 203 -18.24 11.01 -11.34
CA ILE A 203 -17.75 10.79 -12.71
C ILE A 203 -16.53 11.67 -13.01
N ILE A 204 -16.61 12.97 -12.68
CA ILE A 204 -15.49 13.91 -12.90
C ILE A 204 -14.27 13.51 -12.07
N LEU A 205 -14.48 13.14 -10.80
CA LEU A 205 -13.43 12.66 -9.92
C LEU A 205 -12.75 11.41 -10.51
N PHE A 206 -13.52 10.44 -10.99
CA PHE A 206 -13.01 9.22 -11.62
C PHE A 206 -12.19 9.52 -12.87
N ILE A 207 -12.64 10.46 -13.71
CA ILE A 207 -11.88 10.89 -14.89
C ILE A 207 -10.54 11.52 -14.46
N GLY A 208 -10.55 12.38 -13.44
CA GLY A 208 -9.33 12.99 -12.90
C GLY A 208 -8.35 11.95 -12.36
N ILE A 209 -8.82 10.97 -11.59
CA ILE A 209 -7.99 9.89 -11.05
C ILE A 209 -7.45 9.01 -12.18
N ALA A 210 -8.28 8.66 -13.16
CA ALA A 210 -7.86 7.88 -14.32
C ALA A 210 -6.78 8.60 -15.14
N LEU A 211 -6.85 9.92 -15.26
CA LEU A 211 -5.79 10.72 -15.89
C LEU A 211 -4.47 10.63 -15.10
N LEU A 212 -4.52 10.77 -13.77
CA LEU A 212 -3.33 10.65 -12.92
C LEU A 212 -2.73 9.24 -12.91
N GLU A 213 -3.56 8.22 -13.06
CA GLU A 213 -3.12 6.84 -13.25
C GLU A 213 -2.46 6.65 -14.62
N SER A 214 -3.10 7.14 -15.70
CA SER A 214 -2.59 7.00 -17.08
C SER A 214 -1.28 7.72 -17.34
N THR A 215 -1.02 8.83 -16.63
CA THR A 215 0.25 9.56 -16.68
C THR A 215 1.38 8.86 -15.92
N GLY A 216 1.08 7.77 -15.20
CA GLY A 216 2.03 7.04 -14.38
C GLY A 216 2.43 7.77 -13.09
N TYR A 217 1.84 8.94 -12.81
CA TYR A 217 2.17 9.73 -11.62
C TYR A 217 1.87 8.98 -10.33
N MET A 218 0.74 8.25 -10.29
CA MET A 218 0.38 7.40 -9.14
C MET A 218 1.44 6.35 -8.83
N SER A 219 2.08 5.76 -9.85
CA SER A 219 3.14 4.76 -9.65
C SER A 219 4.41 5.36 -9.02
N ARG A 220 4.75 6.59 -9.42
CA ARG A 220 5.90 7.34 -8.90
C ARG A 220 5.67 7.79 -7.45
N VAL A 221 4.47 8.25 -7.14
CA VAL A 221 4.10 8.68 -5.78
C VAL A 221 4.01 7.49 -4.83
N ALA A 222 3.49 6.34 -5.28
CA ALA A 222 3.48 5.11 -4.49
C ALA A 222 4.91 4.69 -4.08
N PHE A 223 5.89 4.83 -4.99
CA PHE A 223 7.30 4.56 -4.68
C PHE A 223 7.86 5.57 -3.66
N LEU A 224 7.54 6.86 -3.81
CA LEU A 224 7.99 7.91 -2.88
C LEU A 224 7.51 7.65 -1.44
N LEU A 225 6.30 7.11 -1.30
CA LEU A 225 5.64 6.89 -0.02
C LEU A 225 5.85 5.47 0.53
N ASP A 226 6.46 4.57 -0.25
CA ASP A 226 6.70 3.18 0.14
C ASP A 226 7.45 3.11 1.48
N GLY A 227 8.51 3.91 1.65
CA GLY A 227 9.28 3.95 2.91
C GLY A 227 8.50 4.47 4.12
N PHE A 228 7.46 5.31 3.94
CA PHE A 228 6.59 5.74 5.04
C PHE A 228 5.59 4.65 5.41
N PHE A 229 4.95 4.03 4.40
CA PHE A 229 3.97 2.97 4.61
C PHE A 229 4.58 1.67 5.13
N HIS A 230 5.83 1.36 4.75
CA HIS A 230 6.52 0.17 5.22
C HIS A 230 6.68 0.16 6.75
N LYS A 231 6.88 1.34 7.37
CA LYS A 231 6.91 1.49 8.85
C LYS A 231 5.58 1.12 9.52
N PHE A 232 4.47 1.20 8.79
CA PHE A 232 3.13 0.79 9.26
C PHE A 232 2.77 -0.63 8.82
N GLY A 233 3.72 -1.39 8.24
CA GLY A 233 3.50 -2.73 7.72
C GLY A 233 2.62 -2.78 6.47
N LEU A 234 2.56 -1.68 5.70
CA LEU A 234 1.78 -1.56 4.46
C LEU A 234 2.71 -1.34 3.26
N HIS A 235 2.32 -1.83 2.10
CA HIS A 235 3.00 -1.51 0.84
C HIS A 235 2.64 -0.08 0.39
N GLY A 236 3.58 0.67 -0.19
CA GLY A 236 3.33 1.98 -0.81
C GLY A 236 2.23 1.98 -1.88
N GLN A 237 1.88 0.83 -2.46
CA GLN A 237 0.72 0.70 -3.35
C GLN A 237 -0.63 0.93 -2.62
N SER A 238 -0.69 0.75 -1.30
CA SER A 238 -1.88 1.01 -0.47
C SER A 238 -2.24 2.48 -0.39
N PHE A 239 -1.30 3.37 -0.69
CA PHE A 239 -1.55 4.81 -0.72
C PHE A 239 -2.61 5.22 -1.76
N ILE A 240 -2.63 4.55 -2.92
CA ILE A 240 -3.52 4.92 -4.03
C ILE A 240 -5.00 4.78 -3.62
N PRO A 241 -5.45 3.64 -3.05
CA PRO A 241 -6.79 3.53 -2.48
C PRO A 241 -7.05 4.51 -1.33
N LEU A 242 -6.09 4.73 -0.43
CA LEU A 242 -6.27 5.59 0.75
C LEU A 242 -6.53 7.05 0.39
N VAL A 243 -5.75 7.63 -0.53
CA VAL A 243 -6.00 9.01 -0.98
C VAL A 243 -7.33 9.12 -1.70
N THR A 244 -7.64 8.13 -2.53
CA THR A 244 -8.92 8.06 -3.23
C THR A 244 -10.09 8.01 -2.24
N GLY A 245 -9.90 7.34 -1.08
CA GLY A 245 -10.87 7.20 0.00
C GLY A 245 -11.30 8.50 0.65
N PHE A 246 -10.38 9.47 0.75
CA PHE A 246 -10.71 10.82 1.22
C PHE A 246 -11.67 11.57 0.29
N GLY A 247 -11.56 11.33 -1.03
CA GLY A 247 -12.50 11.90 -2.00
C GLY A 247 -13.84 11.17 -1.97
N CYS A 248 -13.81 9.87 -2.28
CA CYS A 248 -14.99 9.03 -2.28
C CYS A 248 -14.62 7.59 -1.94
N SER A 249 -15.37 6.96 -1.02
CA SER A 249 -15.09 5.59 -0.60
C SER A 249 -15.29 4.58 -1.74
N ILE A 250 -16.27 4.78 -2.63
CA ILE A 250 -16.59 3.83 -3.72
C ILE A 250 -15.37 3.56 -4.64
N PRO A 251 -14.75 4.58 -5.29
CA PRO A 251 -13.54 4.36 -6.08
C PRO A 251 -12.40 3.79 -5.24
N ALA A 252 -12.29 4.15 -3.96
CA ALA A 252 -11.23 3.65 -3.09
C ALA A 252 -11.32 2.13 -2.88
N TYR A 253 -12.52 1.60 -2.61
CA TYR A 253 -12.76 0.16 -2.53
C TYR A 253 -12.43 -0.52 -3.86
N MET A 254 -12.79 0.08 -5.00
CA MET A 254 -12.48 -0.47 -6.32
C MET A 254 -10.97 -0.48 -6.59
N SER A 255 -10.26 0.58 -6.23
CA SER A 255 -8.80 0.71 -6.40
C SER A 255 -8.01 -0.26 -5.53
N ALA A 256 -8.56 -0.68 -4.38
CA ALA A 256 -7.92 -1.67 -3.51
C ALA A 256 -7.68 -3.03 -4.19
N ARG A 257 -8.33 -3.30 -5.34
CA ARG A 257 -8.08 -4.50 -6.14
C ARG A 257 -6.65 -4.57 -6.73
N ILE A 258 -5.94 -3.45 -6.78
CA ILE A 258 -4.57 -3.36 -7.32
C ILE A 258 -3.56 -4.01 -6.35
N LEU A 259 -3.91 -4.12 -5.06
CA LEU A 259 -3.06 -4.71 -4.02
C LEU A 259 -2.95 -6.23 -4.21
N LYS A 260 -1.71 -6.73 -4.37
CA LYS A 260 -1.42 -8.16 -4.58
C LYS A 260 -1.51 -8.98 -3.29
N ASN A 261 -1.18 -8.37 -2.15
CA ASN A 261 -1.18 -9.03 -0.87
C ASN A 261 -2.56 -8.89 -0.20
N ASP A 262 -3.15 -10.02 0.20
CA ASP A 262 -4.47 -10.03 0.84
C ASP A 262 -4.47 -9.30 2.18
N ARG A 263 -3.38 -9.39 2.95
CA ARG A 263 -3.23 -8.70 4.23
C ARG A 263 -3.33 -7.18 4.05
N ASP A 264 -2.54 -6.63 3.13
CA ASP A 264 -2.49 -5.20 2.86
C ASP A 264 -3.81 -4.69 2.27
N ARG A 265 -4.45 -5.51 1.42
CA ARG A 265 -5.77 -5.22 0.86
C ARG A 265 -6.82 -5.10 1.95
N LEU A 266 -6.92 -6.08 2.85
CA LEU A 266 -7.89 -6.05 3.95
C LEU A 266 -7.67 -4.85 4.88
N LEU A 267 -6.42 -4.62 5.30
CA LEU A 267 -6.06 -3.45 6.11
C LEU A 267 -6.48 -2.14 5.43
N THR A 268 -6.16 -1.99 4.16
CA THR A 268 -6.50 -0.78 3.39
C THR A 268 -8.02 -0.58 3.31
N LEU A 269 -8.78 -1.64 3.08
CA LEU A 269 -10.25 -1.59 3.06
C LEU A 269 -10.84 -1.20 4.42
N PHE A 270 -10.28 -1.71 5.51
CA PHE A 270 -10.68 -1.30 6.87
C PHE A 270 -10.39 0.18 7.10
N ILE A 271 -9.19 0.66 6.75
CA ILE A 271 -8.81 2.06 6.94
C ILE A 271 -9.70 3.00 6.12
N ILE A 272 -10.00 2.67 4.86
CA ILE A 272 -10.93 3.44 4.00
C ILE A 272 -12.31 3.57 4.66
N SER A 273 -12.74 2.58 5.43
CA SER A 273 -14.05 2.62 6.12
C SER A 273 -14.11 3.75 7.13
N PHE A 274 -13.00 4.04 7.82
CA PHE A 274 -12.85 5.13 8.79
C PHE A 274 -12.56 6.50 8.15
N MET A 275 -12.37 6.55 6.82
CA MET A 275 -12.23 7.83 6.13
C MET A 275 -13.60 8.46 5.89
N SER A 276 -13.82 9.62 6.49
CA SER A 276 -15.05 10.38 6.33
C SER A 276 -15.04 11.14 5.00
N CYS A 277 -15.82 10.66 4.02
CA CYS A 277 -16.03 11.38 2.76
C CYS A 277 -17.01 12.54 2.97
N GLY A 278 -16.99 13.54 2.08
CA GLY A 278 -17.87 14.72 2.17
C GLY A 278 -19.37 14.40 2.26
N ALA A 279 -19.79 13.25 1.76
CA ALA A 279 -21.19 12.78 1.84
C ALA A 279 -21.61 12.28 3.24
N ARG A 280 -20.67 11.97 4.14
CA ARG A 280 -21.01 11.56 5.53
C ARG A 280 -21.27 12.75 6.46
N LEU A 281 -20.72 13.93 6.12
CA LEU A 281 -20.84 15.11 6.95
C LEU A 281 -22.31 15.55 7.17
N PRO A 282 -23.19 15.61 6.15
CA PRO A 282 -24.60 15.93 6.36
C PRO A 282 -25.31 14.93 7.29
N VAL A 283 -24.97 13.65 7.20
CA VAL A 283 -25.52 12.61 8.08
C VAL A 283 -25.05 12.83 9.52
N TYR A 284 -23.77 13.09 9.73
CA TYR A 284 -23.24 13.39 11.06
C TYR A 284 -23.86 14.65 11.66
N VAL A 285 -24.05 15.70 10.85
CA VAL A 285 -24.72 16.94 11.28
C VAL A 285 -26.18 16.69 11.64
N LEU A 286 -26.91 15.90 10.85
CA LEU A 286 -28.30 15.54 11.13
C LEU A 286 -28.42 14.80 12.47
N PHE A 287 -27.60 13.78 12.70
CA PHE A 287 -27.61 13.02 13.96
C PHE A 287 -27.11 13.85 15.14
N ALA A 288 -26.06 14.65 14.96
CA ALA A 288 -25.55 15.52 16.01
C ALA A 288 -26.59 16.56 16.43
N GLY A 289 -27.30 17.16 15.46
CA GLY A 289 -28.37 18.14 15.73
C GLY A 289 -29.64 17.52 16.30
N ALA A 290 -29.96 16.27 15.99
CA ALA A 290 -31.15 15.59 16.51
C ALA A 290 -30.99 15.07 17.95
N PHE A 291 -29.78 14.62 18.32
CA PHE A 291 -29.54 13.95 19.61
C PHE A 291 -28.81 14.80 20.65
N PHE A 292 -28.11 15.87 20.25
CA PHE A 292 -27.32 16.71 21.17
C PHE A 292 -27.73 18.17 21.10
N SER A 293 -27.58 18.89 22.22
CA SER A 293 -27.82 20.33 22.28
C SER A 293 -26.83 21.10 21.41
N GLU A 294 -27.23 22.25 20.86
CA GLU A 294 -26.38 23.09 19.98
C GLU A 294 -25.00 23.42 20.57
N SER A 295 -24.92 23.54 21.90
CA SER A 295 -23.67 23.79 22.64
C SER A 295 -22.67 22.62 22.61
N ILE A 296 -23.11 21.40 22.34
CA ILE A 296 -22.29 20.16 22.41
C ILE A 296 -22.20 19.48 21.04
N ALA A 297 -23.17 19.70 20.15
CA ALA A 297 -23.22 19.09 18.81
C ALA A 297 -21.93 19.31 18.00
N GLY A 298 -21.32 20.50 18.09
CA GLY A 298 -20.04 20.79 17.44
C GLY A 298 -18.87 19.96 17.99
N ASN A 299 -18.82 19.74 19.31
CA ASN A 299 -17.77 18.94 19.94
C ASN A 299 -17.93 17.45 19.60
N VAL A 300 -19.17 16.96 19.49
CA VAL A 300 -19.47 15.58 19.08
C VAL A 300 -19.07 15.36 17.63
N LEU A 301 -19.39 16.31 16.74
CA LEU A 301 -18.98 16.24 15.33
C LEU A 301 -17.45 16.23 15.20
N PHE A 302 -16.76 17.07 15.97
CA PHE A 302 -15.30 17.11 16.00
C PHE A 302 -14.69 15.82 16.54
N ALA A 303 -15.25 15.25 17.60
CA ALA A 303 -14.81 13.98 18.15
C ALA A 303 -14.94 12.84 17.13
N ILE A 304 -16.09 12.75 16.44
CA ILE A 304 -16.33 11.75 15.37
C ILE A 304 -15.27 11.88 14.27
N TYR A 305 -14.96 13.10 13.83
CA TYR A 305 -13.98 13.33 12.75
C TYR A 305 -12.53 13.00 13.15
N ILE A 306 -12.17 13.17 14.43
CA ILE A 306 -10.83 12.79 14.93
C ILE A 306 -10.71 11.28 15.14
N THR A 307 -11.76 10.63 15.63
CA THR A 307 -11.73 9.18 15.89
C THR A 307 -11.90 8.35 14.62
N GLY A 308 -12.42 8.94 13.53
CA GLY A 308 -12.63 8.29 12.22
C GLY A 308 -14.09 7.88 12.01
#